data_AF-A0A2W5YT39-F1
#
_entry.id   AF-A0A2W5YT39-F1
#
_cell.length_a   1.000
_cell.length_b   1.000
_cell.length_c   1.000
_cell.angle_alpha   90.00
_cell.angle_beta   90.00
_cell.angle_gamma   90.00
#
_symmetry.space_group_name_H-M   'P 1'
#
loop_
_entity.id
_entity.type
_entity.pdbx_description
1 polymer ?
#
loop_
_entity_poly.entity_id
_entity_poly.type
_entity_poly.pdbx_seq_one_letter_code
_entity_poly.pdbx_strand_id
1 'polypeptide(L)'
;ANDLALAQSHCLELSGSLSNFDLVTIYQTIANSSQTGELRISNENSELISAFFFEKGQPRCGQFEHLTGEEAFWQLFVDEDLTGTFSFSAGQLPPNGWIQSERIDRNAGEMLINALQGRDEFKELKQRLPDSSATLEQCKPNLSWPAEAPPESEAVARQIWDVAAKSPLTISDLFRRCSVCELKVYHIVDELIQSRHFAWSQATADAKVA
;
A
#
# COMPACT_ATOMS: atom_id res chain seq x y z
N ALA A 1 -2.84 -22.69 -44.49
CA ALA A 1 -4.01 -21.92 -44.04
C ALA A 1 -4.98 -22.88 -43.36
N ASN A 2 -4.77 -23.09 -42.06
CA ASN A 2 -5.65 -23.73 -41.08
C ASN A 2 -4.85 -23.80 -39.78
N ASP A 3 -5.53 -23.68 -38.65
CA ASP A 3 -5.02 -23.54 -37.28
C ASP A 3 -4.51 -22.15 -36.88
N LEU A 4 -5.46 -21.29 -36.52
CA LEU A 4 -5.40 -20.42 -35.32
C LEU A 4 -6.82 -19.90 -35.01
N ALA A 5 -7.81 -20.80 -35.06
CA ALA A 5 -9.20 -20.56 -34.69
C ALA A 5 -9.59 -21.33 -33.41
N LEU A 6 -8.64 -21.50 -32.49
CA LEU A 6 -8.80 -22.30 -31.27
C LEU A 6 -8.09 -21.64 -30.08
N ALA A 7 -8.55 -20.45 -29.71
CA ALA A 7 -8.39 -19.91 -28.35
C ALA A 7 -9.45 -18.84 -28.04
N GLN A 8 -10.69 -19.02 -28.51
CA GLN A 8 -11.85 -18.39 -27.87
C GLN A 8 -12.26 -19.25 -26.66
N SER A 9 -11.31 -19.43 -25.74
CA SER A 9 -11.67 -19.76 -24.37
C SER A 9 -12.20 -18.45 -23.79
N HIS A 10 -13.42 -18.45 -23.24
CA HIS A 10 -14.01 -17.31 -22.55
C HIS A 10 -13.09 -16.85 -21.40
N CYS A 11 -12.06 -16.07 -21.72
CA CYS A 11 -11.26 -15.35 -20.75
C CYS A 11 -12.17 -14.20 -20.30
N LEU A 12 -12.74 -14.32 -19.10
CA LEU A 12 -13.37 -13.19 -18.44
C LEU A 12 -12.24 -12.22 -18.09
N GLU A 13 -11.92 -11.36 -19.05
CA GLU A 13 -11.01 -10.25 -18.86
C GLU A 13 -11.84 -9.06 -18.36
N LEU A 14 -11.65 -8.68 -17.10
CA LEU A 14 -12.22 -7.45 -16.57
C LEU A 14 -11.15 -6.37 -16.72
N SER A 15 -11.35 -5.40 -17.59
CA SER A 15 -10.44 -4.28 -17.73
C SER A 15 -11.21 -2.97 -17.79
N GLY A 16 -10.57 -1.90 -17.33
CA GLY A 16 -11.19 -0.59 -17.28
C GLY A 16 -10.31 0.45 -16.61
N SER A 17 -10.86 1.66 -16.47
CA SER A 17 -10.22 2.74 -15.73
C SER A 17 -10.75 2.80 -14.31
N LEU A 18 -9.85 3.01 -13.34
CA LEU A 18 -10.19 3.23 -11.94
C LEU A 18 -11.01 4.52 -11.73
N SER A 19 -10.97 5.46 -12.67
CA SER A 19 -11.83 6.65 -12.65
C SER A 19 -13.31 6.33 -12.88
N ASN A 20 -13.61 5.18 -13.51
CA ASN A 20 -14.98 4.76 -13.84
C ASN A 20 -15.48 3.62 -12.94
N PHE A 21 -14.57 2.85 -12.35
CA PHE A 21 -14.89 1.68 -11.55
C PHE A 21 -14.14 1.73 -10.23
N ASP A 22 -14.91 1.67 -9.15
CA ASP A 22 -14.37 1.64 -7.79
C ASP A 22 -13.66 0.30 -7.51
N LEU A 23 -12.49 0.37 -6.88
CA LEU A 23 -11.64 -0.79 -6.59
C LEU A 23 -12.33 -1.82 -5.68
N VAL A 24 -13.19 -1.37 -4.76
CA VAL A 24 -14.00 -2.26 -3.91
C VAL A 24 -14.93 -3.08 -4.78
N THR A 25 -15.58 -2.45 -5.76
CA THR A 25 -16.50 -3.15 -6.68
C THR A 25 -15.77 -4.17 -7.53
N ILE A 26 -14.58 -3.82 -8.05
CA ILE A 26 -13.73 -4.73 -8.82
C ILE A 26 -13.33 -5.93 -7.96
N TYR A 27 -12.83 -5.67 -6.76
CA TYR A 27 -12.41 -6.70 -5.81
C TYR A 27 -13.55 -7.63 -5.43
N GLN A 28 -14.72 -7.08 -5.07
CA GLN A 28 -15.91 -7.87 -4.74
C GLN A 28 -16.37 -8.71 -5.93
N THR A 29 -16.29 -8.17 -7.15
CA THR A 29 -16.63 -8.91 -8.37
C THR A 29 -15.72 -10.13 -8.54
N ILE A 30 -14.41 -9.95 -8.38
CA ILE A 30 -13.43 -11.05 -8.46
C ILE A 30 -13.67 -12.07 -7.34
N ALA A 31 -13.83 -11.62 -6.09
CA ALA A 31 -14.08 -12.47 -4.94
C ALA A 31 -15.37 -13.31 -5.11
N ASN A 32 -16.47 -12.67 -5.52
CA ASN A 32 -17.76 -13.34 -5.74
C ASN A 32 -17.75 -14.26 -6.95
N SER A 33 -16.98 -13.94 -7.99
CA SER A 33 -16.82 -14.80 -9.16
C SER A 33 -16.09 -16.11 -8.85
N SER A 34 -15.41 -16.20 -7.69
CA SER A 34 -14.56 -17.32 -7.30
C SER A 34 -13.53 -17.71 -8.38
N GLN A 35 -13.14 -16.76 -9.23
CA GLN A 35 -12.19 -17.01 -10.30
C GLN A 35 -10.75 -17.01 -9.77
N THR A 36 -9.91 -17.78 -10.44
CA THR A 36 -8.46 -17.74 -10.26
C THR A 36 -7.88 -16.91 -11.39
N GLY A 37 -7.04 -15.94 -11.05
CA GLY A 37 -6.49 -15.00 -12.02
C GLY A 37 -5.63 -13.94 -11.37
N GLU A 38 -5.14 -13.03 -12.20
CA GLU A 38 -4.26 -11.94 -11.79
C GLU A 38 -4.94 -10.60 -12.04
N LEU A 39 -5.03 -9.77 -11.00
CA LEU A 39 -5.41 -8.37 -11.09
C LEU A 39 -4.13 -7.54 -11.21
N ARG A 40 -4.03 -6.74 -12.26
CA ARG A 40 -2.96 -5.77 -12.49
C ARG A 40 -3.54 -4.38 -12.49
N ILE A 41 -2.84 -3.46 -11.86
CA ILE A 41 -3.18 -2.04 -11.82
C ILE A 41 -1.98 -1.26 -12.32
N SER A 42 -2.23 -0.42 -13.32
CA SER A 42 -1.25 0.44 -13.94
C SER A 42 -1.64 1.90 -13.72
N ASN A 43 -0.66 2.77 -13.51
CA ASN A 43 -0.86 4.21 -13.40
C ASN A 43 -1.24 4.83 -14.76
N GLU A 44 -1.46 6.14 -14.79
CA GLU A 44 -1.77 6.89 -16.03
C GLU A 44 -0.67 6.80 -17.10
N ASN A 45 0.59 6.58 -16.68
CA ASN A 45 1.73 6.37 -17.59
C ASN A 45 1.81 4.94 -18.14
N SER A 46 0.81 4.09 -17.86
CA SER A 46 0.78 2.66 -18.20
C SER A 46 1.88 1.84 -17.52
N GLU A 47 2.49 2.34 -16.45
CA GLU A 47 3.46 1.60 -15.63
C GLU A 47 2.70 0.74 -14.61
N LEU A 48 3.09 -0.52 -14.49
CA LEU A 48 2.52 -1.43 -13.50
C LEU A 48 2.92 -0.98 -12.10
N ILE A 49 1.95 -0.53 -11.31
CA ILE A 49 2.15 -0.12 -9.92
C ILE A 49 1.76 -1.23 -8.95
N SER A 50 0.85 -2.11 -9.35
CA SER A 50 0.39 -3.18 -8.47
C SER A 50 -0.09 -4.42 -9.22
N ALA A 51 0.16 -5.59 -8.63
CA ALA A 51 -0.30 -6.87 -9.12
C ALA A 51 -0.72 -7.78 -7.96
N PHE A 52 -1.88 -8.41 -8.08
CA PHE A 52 -2.44 -9.33 -7.09
C PHE A 52 -2.91 -10.62 -7.75
N PHE A 53 -2.52 -11.75 -7.18
CA PHE A 53 -3.00 -13.04 -7.62
C PHE A 53 -4.13 -13.54 -6.72
N PHE A 54 -5.21 -13.95 -7.35
CA PHE A 54 -6.39 -14.51 -6.73
C PHE A 54 -6.48 -16.00 -7.05
N GLU A 55 -6.74 -16.81 -6.04
CA GLU A 55 -7.03 -18.23 -6.17
C GLU A 55 -8.44 -18.49 -5.62
N LYS A 56 -9.35 -18.95 -6.48
CA LYS A 56 -10.75 -19.20 -6.12
C LYS A 56 -11.41 -17.98 -5.45
N GLY A 57 -11.15 -16.78 -5.97
CA GLY A 57 -11.64 -15.52 -5.42
C GLY A 57 -10.95 -15.04 -4.13
N GLN A 58 -9.93 -15.75 -3.64
CA GLN A 58 -9.17 -15.34 -2.46
C GLN A 58 -7.82 -14.74 -2.88
N PRO A 59 -7.42 -13.56 -2.39
CA PRO A 59 -6.08 -13.04 -2.64
C PRO A 59 -5.05 -13.97 -1.99
N ARG A 60 -4.05 -14.39 -2.76
CA ARG A 60 -2.99 -15.30 -2.27
C ARG A 60 -1.66 -14.61 -2.12
N CYS A 61 -1.35 -13.68 -2.99
CA CYS A 61 -0.15 -12.88 -2.94
C CYS A 61 -0.37 -11.61 -3.76
N GLY A 62 0.40 -10.58 -3.48
CA GLY A 62 0.33 -9.35 -4.24
C GLY A 62 1.40 -8.36 -3.87
N GLN A 63 1.57 -7.39 -4.74
CA GLN A 63 2.59 -6.37 -4.63
C GLN A 63 1.97 -5.03 -5.00
N PHE A 64 2.37 -4.00 -4.27
CA PHE A 64 2.07 -2.61 -4.57
C PHE A 64 3.40 -1.87 -4.44
N GLU A 65 3.98 -1.47 -5.57
CA GLU A 65 5.32 -0.91 -5.64
C GLU A 65 6.37 -1.75 -4.87
N HIS A 66 6.82 -1.27 -3.72
CA HIS A 66 7.81 -1.89 -2.84
C HIS A 66 7.18 -2.72 -1.71
N LEU A 67 5.86 -2.63 -1.52
CA LEU A 67 5.11 -3.38 -0.52
C LEU A 67 4.69 -4.74 -1.07
N THR A 68 4.63 -5.74 -0.20
CA THR A 68 4.19 -7.09 -0.54
C THR A 68 3.12 -7.59 0.44
N GLY A 69 2.39 -8.62 0.04
CA GLY A 69 1.47 -9.35 0.92
C GLY A 69 0.28 -8.52 1.37
N GLU A 70 -0.03 -8.59 2.66
CA GLU A 70 -1.14 -7.85 3.28
C GLU A 70 -0.89 -6.34 3.25
N GLU A 71 0.35 -5.89 3.40
CA GLU A 71 0.71 -4.46 3.37
C GLU A 71 0.40 -3.83 2.01
N ALA A 72 0.76 -4.53 0.93
CA ALA A 72 0.41 -4.12 -0.42
C ALA A 72 -1.11 -4.02 -0.59
N PHE A 73 -1.84 -4.98 -0.01
CA PHE A 73 -3.29 -5.01 -0.12
C PHE A 73 -3.92 -3.83 0.61
N TRP A 74 -3.49 -3.51 1.82
CA TRP A 74 -4.01 -2.36 2.54
C TRP A 74 -3.70 -1.06 1.81
N GLN A 75 -2.48 -0.91 1.27
CA GLN A 75 -2.09 0.28 0.54
C GLN A 75 -3.02 0.58 -0.64
N LEU A 76 -3.48 -0.46 -1.37
CA LEU A 76 -4.41 -0.29 -2.50
C LEU A 76 -5.69 0.47 -2.16
N PHE A 77 -6.22 0.28 -0.95
CA PHE A 77 -7.47 0.91 -0.53
C PHE A 77 -7.24 2.17 0.28
N VAL A 78 -6.07 2.33 0.88
CA VAL A 78 -5.68 3.55 1.61
C VAL A 78 -5.36 4.69 0.63
N ASP A 79 -4.79 4.37 -0.53
CA ASP A 79 -4.47 5.35 -1.58
C ASP A 79 -5.74 5.82 -2.32
N GLU A 80 -6.26 6.98 -1.93
CA GLU A 80 -7.44 7.59 -2.58
C GLU A 80 -7.13 8.25 -3.92
N ASP A 81 -5.85 8.59 -4.14
CA ASP A 81 -5.38 9.24 -5.37
C ASP A 81 -4.97 8.20 -6.42
N LEU A 82 -5.23 6.92 -6.14
CA LEU A 82 -4.96 5.80 -7.04
C LEU A 82 -5.76 5.95 -8.34
N THR A 83 -5.06 6.44 -9.36
CA THR A 83 -5.59 6.68 -10.71
C THR A 83 -4.90 5.76 -11.71
N GLY A 84 -5.63 5.44 -12.78
CA GLY A 84 -5.10 4.64 -13.88
C GLY A 84 -6.07 3.58 -14.38
N THR A 85 -5.52 2.42 -14.73
CA THR A 85 -6.26 1.32 -15.35
C THR A 85 -6.05 0.03 -14.59
N PHE A 86 -7.09 -0.81 -14.57
CA PHE A 86 -7.02 -2.16 -14.05
C PHE A 86 -7.24 -3.17 -15.17
N SER A 87 -6.64 -4.34 -15.02
CA SER A 87 -6.89 -5.51 -15.86
C SER A 87 -6.85 -6.76 -15.01
N PHE A 88 -7.89 -7.57 -15.07
CA PHE A 88 -7.97 -8.88 -14.46
C PHE A 88 -8.00 -9.91 -15.58
N SER A 89 -7.06 -10.84 -15.56
CA SER A 89 -7.01 -11.96 -16.50
C SER A 89 -7.23 -13.26 -15.73
N ALA A 90 -8.33 -13.94 -16.03
CA ALA A 90 -8.59 -15.27 -15.50
C ALA A 90 -7.57 -16.27 -16.08
N GLY A 91 -6.87 -17.00 -15.21
CA GLY A 91 -5.78 -17.88 -15.65
C GLY A 91 -4.87 -18.35 -14.53
N GLN A 92 -3.90 -19.20 -14.89
CA GLN A 92 -2.86 -19.61 -13.94
C GLN A 92 -1.77 -18.55 -13.82
N LEU A 93 -1.16 -18.48 -12.63
CA LEU A 93 0.01 -17.66 -12.37
C LEU A 93 1.06 -17.87 -13.47
N PRO A 94 1.65 -16.82 -14.07
CA PRO A 94 2.76 -17.00 -14.98
C PRO A 94 3.86 -17.83 -14.31
N PRO A 95 4.47 -18.82 -15.00
CA PRO A 95 5.45 -19.74 -14.40
C PRO A 95 6.70 -19.06 -13.83
N ASN A 96 6.89 -17.77 -14.10
CA ASN A 96 8.03 -16.98 -13.65
C ASN A 96 7.85 -16.31 -12.27
N GLY A 97 6.72 -16.51 -11.58
CA GLY A 97 6.58 -16.14 -10.17
C GLY A 97 6.93 -14.68 -9.86
N TRP A 98 6.51 -13.75 -10.73
CA TRP A 98 6.93 -12.34 -10.64
C TRP A 98 6.45 -11.67 -9.34
N ILE A 99 5.34 -12.13 -8.78
CA ILE A 99 4.85 -11.74 -7.47
C ILE A 99 5.59 -12.57 -6.40
N GLN A 100 6.82 -12.17 -6.08
CA GLN A 100 7.58 -12.68 -4.93
C GLN A 100 7.11 -12.02 -3.64
N SER A 101 5.84 -12.23 -3.32
CA SER A 101 5.18 -11.65 -2.15
C SER A 101 4.98 -12.71 -1.09
N GLU A 102 4.91 -12.24 0.16
CA GLU A 102 4.37 -13.03 1.25
C GLU A 102 2.96 -13.55 0.91
N ARG A 103 2.65 -14.74 1.44
CA ARG A 103 1.36 -15.39 1.23
C ARG A 103 0.32 -14.72 2.12
N ILE A 104 -0.81 -14.38 1.52
CA ILE A 104 -1.99 -13.89 2.23
C ILE A 104 -2.87 -15.11 2.56
N ASP A 105 -3.03 -15.38 3.84
CA ASP A 105 -3.87 -16.50 4.33
C ASP A 105 -5.21 -16.02 4.93
N ARG A 106 -5.44 -14.71 4.98
CA ARG A 106 -6.70 -14.11 5.45
C ARG A 106 -7.83 -14.22 4.43
N ASN A 107 -9.06 -14.18 4.92
CA ASN A 107 -10.25 -14.19 4.08
C ASN A 107 -10.41 -12.87 3.31
N ALA A 108 -10.82 -12.95 2.05
CA ALA A 108 -11.05 -11.80 1.18
C ALA A 108 -12.01 -10.74 1.77
N GLY A 109 -13.10 -11.18 2.40
CA GLY A 109 -14.07 -10.28 3.02
C GLY A 109 -13.48 -9.54 4.22
N GLU A 110 -12.78 -10.25 5.11
CA GLU A 110 -12.11 -9.65 6.27
C GLU A 110 -11.01 -8.67 5.85
N MET A 111 -10.22 -9.06 4.84
CA MET A 111 -9.19 -8.19 4.25
C MET A 111 -9.78 -6.87 3.77
N LEU A 112 -10.88 -6.93 3.02
CA LEU A 112 -11.55 -5.74 2.51
C LEU A 112 -12.11 -4.86 3.64
N ILE A 113 -12.77 -5.46 4.64
CA ILE A 113 -13.31 -4.71 5.79
C ILE A 113 -12.19 -3.95 6.51
N ASN A 114 -11.08 -4.63 6.81
CA ASN A 114 -9.92 -4.02 7.47
C ASN A 114 -9.30 -2.92 6.61
N ALA A 115 -9.20 -3.12 5.30
CA ALA A 115 -8.65 -2.12 4.39
C ALA A 115 -9.53 -0.86 4.31
N LEU A 116 -10.86 -1.02 4.29
CA LEU A 116 -11.80 0.11 4.31
C LEU A 116 -11.79 0.86 5.64
N GLN A 117 -11.74 0.14 6.75
CA GLN A 117 -11.56 0.75 8.07
C GLN A 117 -10.24 1.54 8.13
N GLY A 118 -9.15 0.93 7.67
CA GLY A 118 -7.85 1.59 7.60
C GLY A 118 -7.83 2.82 6.70
N ARG A 119 -8.58 2.83 5.59
CA ARG A 119 -8.75 4.02 4.75
C ARG A 119 -9.41 5.16 5.52
N ASP A 120 -10.47 4.88 6.27
CA ASP A 120 -11.17 5.91 7.04
C ASP A 120 -10.28 6.45 8.17
N GLU A 121 -9.57 5.57 8.88
CA GLU A 121 -8.56 5.94 9.88
C GLU A 121 -7.43 6.78 9.28
N PHE A 122 -6.96 6.43 8.08
CA PHE A 122 -5.92 7.19 7.38
C PHE A 122 -6.36 8.62 7.07
N LYS A 123 -7.61 8.81 6.63
CA LYS A 123 -8.16 10.16 6.38
C LYS A 123 -8.17 11.01 7.62
N GLU A 124 -8.66 10.46 8.74
CA GLU A 124 -8.68 11.15 10.02
C GLU A 124 -7.26 11.51 10.46
N LEU A 125 -6.32 10.59 10.29
CA LEU A 125 -4.92 10.78 10.66
C LEU A 125 -4.24 11.86 9.82
N LYS A 126 -4.45 11.85 8.50
CA LYS A 126 -3.93 12.85 7.55
C LYS A 126 -4.49 14.25 7.81
N GLN A 127 -5.71 14.38 8.35
CA GLN A 127 -6.27 15.67 8.77
C GLN A 127 -5.63 16.24 10.05
N ARG A 128 -5.10 15.37 10.93
CA ARG A 128 -4.46 15.79 12.19
C ARG A 128 -2.97 16.11 12.01
N LEU A 129 -2.29 15.40 11.11
CA LEU A 129 -0.88 15.60 10.85
C LEU A 129 -0.66 16.76 9.87
N PRO A 130 0.43 17.54 10.03
CA PRO A 130 0.76 18.62 9.10
C PRO A 130 1.06 18.09 7.71
N ASP A 131 0.96 18.96 6.70
CA ASP A 131 1.17 18.64 5.29
C ASP A 131 2.42 17.79 5.05
N SER A 132 2.37 16.88 4.07
CA SER A 132 3.42 15.91 3.74
C SER A 132 4.80 16.52 3.44
N SER A 133 4.94 17.85 3.36
CA SER A 133 6.21 18.56 3.25
C SER A 133 6.92 18.83 4.59
N ALA A 134 6.25 18.66 5.73
CA ALA A 134 6.86 18.83 7.04
C ALA A 134 7.91 17.73 7.30
N THR A 135 9.04 18.12 7.88
CA THR A 135 10.13 17.19 8.19
C THR A 135 10.08 16.78 9.65
N LEU A 136 10.46 15.53 9.93
CA LEU A 136 10.56 15.00 11.28
C LEU A 136 11.92 15.35 11.88
N GLU A 137 11.90 15.88 13.11
CA GLU A 137 13.11 16.23 13.86
C GLU A 137 13.15 15.49 15.20
N GLN A 138 14.26 14.80 15.47
CA GLN A 138 14.45 14.04 16.71
C GLN A 138 14.61 14.96 17.91
N CYS A 139 13.73 14.79 18.89
CA CYS A 139 13.75 15.55 20.13
C CYS A 139 14.42 14.78 21.28
N LYS A 140 14.45 13.44 21.19
CA LYS A 140 15.03 12.56 22.22
C LYS A 140 16.31 11.89 21.72
N PRO A 141 17.23 11.52 22.61
CA PRO A 141 18.44 10.78 22.23
C PRO A 141 18.20 9.28 22.05
N ASN A 142 17.16 8.73 22.70
CA ASN A 142 16.84 7.30 22.68
C ASN A 142 15.37 7.09 22.31
N LEU A 143 15.11 6.05 21.51
CA LEU A 143 13.78 5.56 21.23
C LEU A 143 13.23 4.80 22.45
N SER A 144 12.03 5.17 22.90
CA SER A 144 11.22 4.38 23.82
C SER A 144 9.95 3.99 23.10
N TRP A 145 9.64 2.69 23.09
CA TRP A 145 8.44 2.15 22.46
C TRP A 145 7.60 1.38 23.48
N PRO A 146 6.26 1.39 23.40
CA PRO A 146 5.41 0.63 24.32
C PRO A 146 5.70 -0.88 24.21
N ALA A 147 5.89 -1.55 25.35
CA ALA A 147 6.19 -2.99 25.40
C ALA A 147 5.00 -3.87 24.94
N GLU A 148 3.79 -3.35 25.09
CA GLU A 148 2.55 -3.97 24.63
C GLU A 148 2.28 -3.78 23.11
N ALA A 149 3.09 -3.00 22.40
CA ALA A 149 2.91 -2.79 20.97
C ALA A 149 3.32 -4.04 20.16
N PRO A 150 2.71 -4.29 18.99
CA PRO A 150 3.11 -5.39 18.11
C PRO A 150 4.60 -5.31 17.73
N PRO A 151 5.35 -6.43 17.68
CA PRO A 151 6.78 -6.42 17.34
C PRO A 151 7.08 -5.79 15.97
N GLU A 152 6.17 -5.94 15.00
CA GLU A 152 6.25 -5.29 13.69
C GLU A 152 6.27 -3.76 13.79
N SER A 153 5.49 -3.18 14.71
CA SER A 153 5.42 -1.75 14.92
C SER A 153 6.71 -1.21 15.55
N GLU A 154 7.33 -1.96 16.47
CA GLU A 154 8.61 -1.58 17.07
C GLU A 154 9.73 -1.59 16.04
N ALA A 155 9.77 -2.61 15.18
CA ALA A 155 10.77 -2.73 14.12
C ALA A 155 10.70 -1.53 13.16
N VAL A 156 9.49 -1.14 12.75
CA VAL A 156 9.27 0.03 11.88
C VAL A 156 9.57 1.34 12.62
N ALA A 157 9.17 1.48 13.89
CA ALA A 157 9.50 2.66 14.70
C ALA A 157 11.02 2.85 14.84
N ARG A 158 11.75 1.76 15.07
CA ARG A 158 13.22 1.76 15.13
C ARG A 158 13.84 2.10 13.78
N GLN A 159 13.30 1.56 12.69
CA GLN A 159 13.74 1.93 11.35
C GLN A 159 13.54 3.43 11.09
N ILE A 160 12.35 3.97 11.36
CA ILE A 160 12.05 5.40 11.21
C ILE A 160 13.01 6.24 12.06
N TRP A 161 13.25 5.83 13.30
CA TRP A 161 14.20 6.47 14.20
C TRP A 161 15.63 6.53 13.62
N ASP A 162 16.17 5.40 13.18
CA ASP A 162 17.55 5.34 12.66
C ASP A 162 17.75 6.14 11.38
N VAL A 163 16.69 6.26 10.56
CA VAL A 163 16.75 6.99 9.28
C VAL A 163 16.60 8.49 9.53
N ALA A 164 15.68 8.92 10.40
CA ALA A 164 15.50 10.33 10.74
C ALA A 164 16.70 10.94 11.51
N ALA A 165 17.49 10.12 12.20
CA ALA A 165 18.73 10.57 12.84
C ALA A 165 19.79 11.06 11.83
N LYS A 166 19.72 10.59 10.58
CA LYS A 166 20.74 10.86 9.55
C LYS A 166 20.40 12.06 8.66
N SER A 167 19.11 12.35 8.49
CA SER A 167 18.63 13.41 7.60
C SER A 167 17.20 13.81 7.96
N PRO A 168 16.82 15.09 7.78
CA PRO A 168 15.42 15.50 7.85
C PRO A 168 14.63 14.77 6.75
N LEU A 169 13.52 14.14 7.13
CA LEU A 169 12.70 13.33 6.23
C LEU A 169 11.24 13.73 6.35
N THR A 170 10.55 13.68 5.22
CA THR A 170 9.10 13.78 5.18
C THR A 170 8.47 12.43 5.50
N ILE A 171 7.18 12.44 5.84
CA ILE A 171 6.43 11.21 6.05
C ILE A 171 6.35 10.36 4.76
N SER A 172 6.31 11.00 3.59
CA SER A 172 6.33 10.33 2.29
C SER A 172 7.67 9.66 2.00
N ASP A 173 8.79 10.24 2.44
CA ASP A 173 10.11 9.60 2.34
C ASP A 173 10.23 8.37 3.23
N LEU A 174 9.60 8.40 4.41
CA LEU A 174 9.55 7.25 5.31
C LEU A 174 8.75 6.11 4.69
N PHE A 175 7.59 6.40 4.12
CA PHE A 175 6.78 5.41 3.42
C PHE A 175 7.59 4.65 2.38
N ARG A 176 8.32 5.33 1.50
CA ARG A 176 9.15 4.70 0.45
C ARG A 176 10.31 3.85 0.97
N ARG A 177 10.69 3.98 2.25
CA ARG A 177 11.80 3.24 2.87
C ARG A 177 11.32 2.09 3.75
N CYS A 178 10.08 2.16 4.22
CA CYS A 178 9.47 1.15 5.06
C CYS A 178 8.79 0.08 4.19
N SER A 179 8.71 -1.15 4.69
CA SER A 179 8.01 -2.24 4.01
C SER A 179 6.58 -2.42 4.55
N VAL A 180 5.96 -1.33 4.99
CA VAL A 180 4.59 -1.31 5.54
C VAL A 180 3.76 -0.23 4.88
N CYS A 181 2.44 -0.41 4.87
CA CYS A 181 1.52 0.53 4.24
C CYS A 181 1.58 1.93 4.89
N GLU A 182 1.15 2.94 4.14
CA GLU A 182 1.25 4.34 4.52
C GLU A 182 0.50 4.62 5.84
N LEU A 183 -0.66 3.99 6.05
CA LEU A 183 -1.40 4.07 7.31
C LEU A 183 -0.55 3.67 8.53
N LYS A 184 0.16 2.55 8.46
CA LYS A 184 1.00 2.08 9.57
C LYS A 184 2.16 3.04 9.83
N VAL A 185 2.77 3.58 8.77
CA VAL A 185 3.81 4.62 8.90
C VAL A 185 3.24 5.84 9.63
N TYR A 186 2.05 6.30 9.25
CA TYR A 186 1.43 7.46 9.89
C TYR A 186 1.08 7.20 11.35
N HIS A 187 0.56 6.01 11.71
CA HIS A 187 0.30 5.67 13.11
C HIS A 187 1.57 5.68 13.95
N ILE A 188 2.65 5.11 13.42
CA ILE A 188 3.93 5.05 14.13
C ILE A 188 4.50 6.45 14.29
N VAL A 189 4.45 7.28 13.25
CA VAL A 189 4.90 8.67 13.32
C VAL A 189 4.06 9.46 14.34
N ASP A 190 2.73 9.32 14.31
CA ASP A 190 1.85 9.98 15.28
C ASP A 190 2.17 9.56 16.72
N GLU A 191 2.37 8.26 16.98
CA GLU A 191 2.79 7.76 18.28
C GLU A 191 4.14 8.35 18.72
N LEU A 192 5.12 8.45 17.80
CA LEU A 192 6.42 9.06 18.08
C LEU A 192 6.33 10.57 18.36
N ILE A 193 5.38 11.27 17.73
CA ILE A 193 5.09 12.67 18.02
C ILE A 193 4.40 12.81 19.39
N GLN A 194 3.36 12.01 19.67
CA GLN A 194 2.64 12.03 20.94
C GLN A 194 3.54 11.70 22.13
N SER A 195 4.44 10.74 21.97
CA SER A 195 5.45 10.36 22.96
C SER A 195 6.66 11.31 23.00
N ARG A 196 6.64 12.38 22.20
CA ARG A 196 7.66 13.45 22.10
C ARG A 196 9.06 12.94 21.73
N HIS A 197 9.13 11.84 20.98
CA HIS A 197 10.36 11.38 20.36
C HIS A 197 10.70 12.23 19.13
N PHE A 198 9.69 12.59 18.36
CA PHE A 198 9.78 13.53 17.25
C PHE A 198 9.00 14.82 17.51
N ALA A 199 9.34 15.86 16.75
CA ALA A 199 8.50 17.02 16.52
C ALA A 199 8.48 17.33 15.01
N TRP A 200 7.41 18.00 14.58
CA TRP A 200 7.32 18.53 13.23
C TRP A 200 8.16 19.80 13.12
N SER A 201 9.14 19.77 12.24
CA SER A 201 9.89 20.94 11.82
C SER A 201 9.28 21.43 10.50
N GLN A 202 8.83 22.69 10.47
CA GLN A 202 8.50 23.29 9.19
C GLN A 202 9.80 23.49 8.43
N ALA A 203 9.88 23.03 7.17
CA ALA A 203 10.97 23.42 6.29
C ALA A 203 11.02 24.95 6.28
N THR A 204 12.01 25.55 6.94
CA THR A 204 12.24 26.98 6.88
C THR A 204 12.45 27.33 5.41
N ALA A 205 11.44 27.91 4.78
CA ALA A 205 11.57 28.67 3.55
C ALA A 205 12.34 29.96 3.86
N ASP A 206 13.60 29.81 4.28
CA ASP A 206 14.50 30.89 4.64
C ASP A 206 15.93 30.51 4.22
N ALA A 207 16.12 30.42 2.91
CA ALA A 207 17.42 30.71 2.30
C ALA A 207 17.27 32.06 1.58
N LYS A 208 17.50 33.12 2.35
CA LYS A 208 17.64 34.51 1.92
C LYS A 208 18.35 34.64 0.57
N VAL A 209 17.70 35.41 -0.31
CA VAL A 209 18.36 36.25 -1.30
C VAL A 209 19.47 37.04 -0.61
N ALA A 210 20.71 36.80 -1.02
CA ALA A 210 21.86 37.67 -0.75
C ALA A 210 22.69 37.75 -2.04
#